data_AF-A0A5R9G1E3-F1
#
_entry.id   AF-A0A5R9G1E3-F1
#
_cell.length_a   1.000
_cell.length_b   1.000
_cell.length_c   1.000
_cell.angle_alpha   90.00
_cell.angle_beta   90.00
_cell.angle_gamma   90.00
#
_symmetry.space_group_name_H-M   'P 1'
#
loop_
_entity.id
_entity.type
_entity.pdbx_description
1 polymer ?
#
loop_
_entity_poly.entity_id
_entity_poly.type
_entity_poly.pdbx_seq_one_letter_code
_entity_poly.pdbx_strand_id
1 'polypeptide(L)'
;MEKVLHGSVGGKMKQQALWFIQLEKERILHNYLSGCASKDQAVGGLNTLYQIASYLHDKDVMKNLWLSIVDIQNARFPGLRSSGAPGTIGL
;
A
#
# COMPACT_ATOMS: atom_id res chain seq x y z
N MET A 1 -45.82 7.05 3.58
CA MET A 1 -44.83 6.85 2.50
C MET A 1 -43.46 6.75 3.13
N GLU A 2 -43.04 5.54 3.47
CA GLU A 2 -41.77 5.25 4.11
C GLU A 2 -40.70 5.08 3.02
N LYS A 3 -39.75 6.02 2.94
CA LYS A 3 -38.65 5.94 1.97
C LYS A 3 -37.61 4.96 2.52
N VAL A 4 -37.61 3.73 2.01
CA VAL A 4 -36.56 2.75 2.25
C VAL A 4 -35.27 3.25 1.58
N LEU A 5 -34.30 3.66 2.39
CA LEU A 5 -32.94 3.99 1.96
C LEU A 5 -32.20 2.71 1.55
N HIS A 6 -32.43 2.25 0.33
CA HIS A 6 -31.54 1.27 -0.29
C HIS A 6 -30.22 1.96 -0.63
N GLY A 7 -29.25 1.91 0.29
CA GLY A 7 -27.86 2.18 -0.04
C GLY A 7 -27.43 1.27 -1.19
N SER A 8 -27.09 1.86 -2.34
CA SER A 8 -26.70 1.14 -3.55
C SER A 8 -25.62 0.09 -3.23
N VAL A 9 -25.82 -1.14 -3.72
CA VAL A 9 -24.86 -2.25 -3.59
C VAL A 9 -23.46 -1.83 -4.06
N GLY A 10 -23.37 -0.99 -5.09
CA GLY A 10 -22.11 -0.44 -5.60
C GLY A 10 -21.37 0.45 -4.61
N GLY A 11 -22.10 1.19 -3.76
CA GLY A 11 -21.48 2.01 -2.71
C GLY A 11 -20.84 1.17 -1.60
N LYS A 12 -21.51 0.07 -1.19
CA LYS A 12 -20.99 -0.86 -0.18
C LYS A 12 -19.74 -1.61 -0.68
N MET A 13 -19.76 -2.07 -1.93
CA MET A 13 -18.61 -2.76 -2.54
C MET A 13 -17.40 -1.83 -2.70
N LYS A 14 -17.63 -0.58 -3.13
CA LYS A 14 -16.55 0.43 -3.18
C LYS A 14 -15.93 0.64 -1.80
N GLN A 15 -16.76 0.80 -0.76
CA GLN A 15 -16.27 1.00 0.60
C GLN A 15 -15.44 -0.18 1.12
N GLN A 16 -15.89 -1.41 0.85
CA GLN A 16 -15.14 -2.63 1.20
C GLN A 16 -13.80 -2.71 0.46
N ALA A 17 -13.77 -2.35 -0.82
CA ALA A 17 -12.55 -2.34 -1.60
C ALA A 17 -11.55 -1.27 -1.10
N LEU A 18 -12.03 -0.09 -0.71
CA LEU A 18 -11.21 0.95 -0.09
C LEU A 18 -10.62 0.51 1.26
N TRP A 19 -11.43 -0.16 2.10
CA TRP A 19 -10.96 -0.75 3.35
C TRP A 19 -9.89 -1.82 3.11
N PHE A 20 -10.10 -2.70 2.12
CA PHE A 20 -9.12 -3.71 1.74
C PHE A 20 -7.79 -3.08 1.29
N ILE A 21 -7.84 -2.05 0.44
CA ILE A 21 -6.63 -1.34 -0.02
C ILE A 21 -5.83 -0.78 1.17
N GLN A 22 -6.50 -0.18 2.14
CA GLN A 22 -5.82 0.40 3.31
C GLN A 22 -5.10 -0.67 4.13
N LEU A 23 -5.79 -1.76 4.48
CA LEU A 23 -5.19 -2.86 5.24
C LEU A 23 -4.02 -3.52 4.50
N GLU A 24 -4.20 -3.75 3.20
CA GLU A 24 -3.19 -4.44 2.41
C GLU A 24 -1.96 -3.54 2.18
N LYS A 25 -2.15 -2.23 2.03
CA LYS A 25 -1.07 -1.25 2.03
C LYS A 25 -0.25 -1.35 3.32
N GLU A 26 -0.92 -1.32 4.48
CA GLU A 26 -0.24 -1.41 5.79
C GLU A 26 0.55 -2.72 5.93
N ARG A 27 -0.04 -3.85 5.52
CA ARG A 27 0.62 -5.15 5.50
C ARG A 27 1.88 -5.15 4.62
N ILE A 28 1.79 -4.60 3.42
CA ILE A 28 2.92 -4.51 2.48
C ILE A 28 4.04 -3.67 3.08
N LEU A 29 3.70 -2.49 3.63
CA LEU A 29 4.69 -1.59 4.23
C LEU A 29 5.34 -2.23 5.45
N HIS A 30 4.56 -2.88 6.32
CA HIS A 30 5.10 -3.63 7.47
C HIS A 30 6.09 -4.71 7.02
N ASN A 31 5.71 -5.54 6.04
CA ASN A 31 6.58 -6.60 5.54
C ASN A 31 7.85 -6.09 4.87
N TYR A 32 7.78 -4.94 4.19
CA TYR A 32 8.95 -4.29 3.62
C TYR A 32 9.89 -3.78 4.72
N LEU A 33 9.35 -3.08 5.73
CA LEU A 33 10.13 -2.53 6.85
C LEU A 33 10.74 -3.62 7.74
N SER A 34 10.08 -4.77 7.89
CA SER A 34 10.59 -5.90 8.65
C SER A 34 11.60 -6.76 7.88
N GLY A 35 11.86 -6.46 6.60
CA GLY A 35 12.71 -7.26 5.73
C GLY A 35 12.08 -8.58 5.24
N CYS A 36 10.80 -8.82 5.53
CA CYS A 36 10.07 -10.00 5.06
C CYS A 36 9.71 -9.93 3.57
N ALA A 37 9.71 -8.74 2.98
CA ALA A 37 9.49 -8.52 1.55
C ALA A 37 10.61 -7.65 0.96
N SER A 38 11.05 -8.00 -0.26
CA SER A 38 11.99 -7.18 -1.01
C SER A 38 11.33 -5.88 -1.49
N LYS A 39 12.17 -4.92 -1.90
CA LYS A 39 11.73 -3.68 -2.54
C LYS A 39 10.79 -3.95 -3.73
N ASP A 40 11.15 -4.88 -4.60
CA ASP A 40 10.37 -5.18 -5.80
C ASP A 40 9.02 -5.82 -5.47
N GLN A 41 8.99 -6.70 -4.46
CA GLN A 41 7.74 -7.30 -3.96
C GLN A 41 6.81 -6.23 -3.38
N ALA A 42 7.34 -5.30 -2.61
CA ALA A 42 6.56 -4.23 -2.00
C ALA A 42 6.02 -3.24 -3.05
N VAL A 43 6.87 -2.80 -3.99
CA VAL A 43 6.45 -1.93 -5.11
C VAL A 43 5.42 -2.63 -6.00
N GLY A 44 5.61 -3.92 -6.31
CA GLY A 44 4.66 -4.71 -7.06
C GLY A 44 3.29 -4.79 -6.38
N GLY A 45 3.27 -5.07 -5.07
CA GLY A 45 2.04 -5.09 -4.28
C GLY A 45 1.31 -3.75 -4.27
N LEU A 46 2.04 -2.65 -4.03
CA LEU A 46 1.46 -1.30 -4.04
C LEU A 46 0.94 -0.89 -5.44
N ASN A 47 1.60 -1.31 -6.52
CA ASN A 47 1.12 -1.08 -7.88
C ASN A 47 -0.19 -1.81 -8.16
N THR A 48 -0.36 -3.04 -7.68
CA THR A 48 -1.63 -3.77 -7.77
C THR A 48 -2.74 -3.01 -7.05
N LEU A 49 -2.48 -2.53 -5.82
CA LEU A 49 -3.45 -1.71 -5.09
C LEU A 49 -3.78 -0.40 -5.83
N TYR A 50 -2.79 0.21 -6.48
CA TYR A 50 -2.99 1.43 -7.27
C TYR A 50 -3.93 1.18 -8.46
N GLN A 51 -3.78 0.04 -9.14
CA GLN A 51 -4.68 -0.35 -10.24
C GLN A 51 -6.12 -0.57 -9.73
N ILE A 52 -6.30 -1.19 -8.56
CA ILE A 52 -7.62 -1.35 -7.94
C ILE A 52 -8.22 0.03 -7.61
N ALA A 53 -7.45 0.92 -6.98
CA ALA A 53 -7.89 2.28 -6.68
C ALA A 53 -8.25 3.07 -7.96
N SER A 54 -7.49 2.88 -9.04
CA SER A 54 -7.79 3.44 -10.35
C SER A 54 -9.10 2.93 -10.94
N TYR A 55 -9.38 1.64 -10.81
CA TYR A 55 -10.66 1.04 -11.23
C TYR A 55 -11.86 1.58 -10.42
N LEU A 56 -11.64 1.92 -9.15
CA LEU A 56 -12.64 2.55 -8.28
C LEU A 56 -12.77 4.08 -8.47
N HIS A 57 -11.95 4.64 -9.36
CA HIS A 57 -11.81 6.08 -9.61
C HIS A 57 -11.54 6.90 -8.34
N ASP A 58 -10.76 6.37 -7.41
CA ASP A 58 -10.44 7.03 -6.14
C ASP A 58 -9.05 7.69 -6.19
N LYS A 59 -9.04 8.97 -6.56
CA LYS A 59 -7.79 9.73 -6.79
C LYS A 59 -6.97 9.93 -5.51
N ASP A 60 -7.62 10.04 -4.36
CA ASP A 60 -6.93 10.27 -3.09
C ASP A 60 -6.18 9.02 -2.66
N VAL A 61 -6.82 7.85 -2.79
CA VAL A 61 -6.18 6.55 -2.53
C VAL A 61 -5.06 6.29 -3.55
N MET A 62 -5.26 6.57 -4.83
CA MET A 62 -4.21 6.47 -5.85
C MET A 62 -2.99 7.31 -5.50
N LYS A 63 -3.17 8.58 -5.12
CA LYS A 63 -2.07 9.49 -4.72
C LYS A 63 -1.35 8.95 -3.49
N ASN A 64 -2.08 8.45 -2.50
CA ASN A 64 -1.53 7.92 -1.26
C ASN A 64 -0.66 6.66 -1.49
N LEU A 65 -1.08 5.78 -2.41
CA LEU A 65 -0.31 4.61 -2.83
C LEU A 65 0.93 5.01 -3.65
N TRP A 66 0.79 5.95 -4.58
CA TRP A 66 1.92 6.47 -5.37
C TRP A 66 3.02 7.07 -4.50
N LEU A 67 2.66 7.88 -3.50
CA LEU A 67 3.63 8.42 -2.55
C LEU A 67 4.38 7.31 -1.80
N SER A 68 3.69 6.23 -1.43
CA SER A 68 4.31 5.09 -0.75
C SER A 68 5.30 4.36 -1.67
N ILE A 69 4.96 4.21 -2.95
CA ILE A 69 5.86 3.63 -3.96
C ILE A 69 7.12 4.50 -4.11
N VAL A 70 6.95 5.81 -4.24
CA VAL A 70 8.05 6.78 -4.34
C VAL A 70 8.94 6.72 -3.11
N ASP A 71 8.37 6.61 -1.91
CA ASP A 71 9.15 6.50 -0.68
C ASP A 71 9.98 5.21 -0.64
N ILE A 72 9.43 4.07 -1.10
CA ILE A 72 10.16 2.79 -1.17
C ILE A 72 11.29 2.91 -2.19
N GLN A 73 11.00 3.51 -3.34
CA GLN A 73 11.96 3.68 -4.42
C GLN A 73 13.14 4.55 -4.01
N ASN A 74 12.89 5.61 -3.24
CA ASN A 74 13.90 6.55 -2.77
C ASN A 74 14.48 6.20 -1.39
N ALA A 75 14.15 5.02 -0.83
CA ALA A 75 14.57 4.60 0.51
C ALA A 75 14.27 5.64 1.61
N ARG A 76 13.16 6.38 1.49
CA ARG A 76 12.76 7.45 2.41
C ARG A 76 12.04 6.93 3.67
N PHE A 77 12.27 5.67 4.03
CA PHE A 77 11.73 5.09 5.26
C PHE A 77 12.73 5.25 6.41
N PRO A 78 12.42 6.02 7.47
CA PRO A 78 13.34 6.25 8.59
C PRO A 78 13.71 5.00 9.39
N GLY A 79 13.07 3.85 9.14
CA GLY A 79 13.37 2.56 9.78
C GLY A 79 14.40 1.67 9.05
N LEU A 80 14.81 2.03 7.83
CA LEU A 80 15.72 1.23 6.99
C LEU A 80 17.18 1.69 7.07
N ARG A 81 17.55 2.40 8.14
CA ARG A 81 18.97 2.65 8.46
C ARG A 81 19.58 1.35 9.00
N SER A 82 20.12 0.57 8.07
CA SER A 82 21.19 -0.41 8.27
C SER A 82 21.11 -1.23 9.56
N SER A 83 20.32 -2.31 9.57
CA SER A 83 20.80 -3.51 10.24
C SER A 83 22.08 -3.92 9.50
N GLY A 84 23.24 -3.63 10.10
CA GLY A 84 24.54 -3.91 9.50
C GLY A 84 24.59 -5.33 8.98
N ALA A 85 24.99 -5.50 7.71
CA ALA A 85 25.39 -6.79 7.21
C ALA A 85 26.61 -7.26 8.04
N PRO A 86 26.55 -8.40 8.74
CA PRO A 86 27.74 -8.96 9.35
C PRO A 86 28.54 -9.61 8.22
N GLY A 87 29.61 -8.96 7.75
CA GLY A 87 30.50 -9.68 6.81
C GLY A 87 31.54 -8.90 6.01
N THR A 88 31.54 -7.57 5.98
CA THR A 88 32.60 -6.85 5.25
C THR A 88 33.68 -6.38 6.22
N ILE A 89 34.58 -7.31 6.58
CA ILE A 89 35.88 -6.95 7.14
C ILE A 89 36.68 -6.33 6.00
N GLY A 90 36.94 -5.03 6.10
CA GLY A 90 37.94 -4.38 5.28
C GLY A 90 39.33 -4.87 5.71
N LEU A 91 40.02 -5.52 4.78
CA LEU A 91 41.47 -5.46 4.60
C LEU A 91 41.70 -5.13 3.13
#